data_AF-A0A840D6I9-F1
#
_entry.id   AF-A0A840D6I9-F1
#
_cell.length_a   1.000
_cell.length_b   1.000
_cell.length_c   1.000
_cell.angle_alpha   90.00
_cell.angle_beta   90.00
_cell.angle_gamma   90.00
#
_symmetry.space_group_name_H-M   'P 1'
#
loop_
_entity.id
_entity.type
_entity.pdbx_description
1 polymer ?
#
loop_
_entity_poly.entity_id
_entity_poly.type
_entity_poly.pdbx_seq_one_letter_code
_entity_poly.pdbx_strand_id
1 'polypeptide(L)'
;MKSNYAKIIPSTILTGMLLFTSCHSTREVSNYEITQSGGSRICMDSTWDNAPDEKVANILMPYKADVDKKMYQVIGVSAMKMEQKRPESLLSNLVAEVLRCAAECVLKHPADIGLMNMGGLRNILPEGDITVSTVYEILPFENSLCVLTLKGTEVKQLMEVIASLKGEGISGACVQMTADGKLVSATVQGQPIVDDKEYTVATIDYLADGNDGLLPLVQSIQRECPDEMTLRGIFLDYVKDQTAAGKSITSKLDGRITIVPAVTSDKK
;
A
#
# COMPACT_ATOMS: atom_id res chain seq x y z
N MET A 1 2.04 82.19 48.48
CA MET A 1 0.93 81.92 49.42
C MET A 1 0.36 80.55 49.13
N LYS A 2 0.07 79.81 50.21
CA LYS A 2 -0.25 78.39 50.27
C LYS A 2 -1.55 78.03 49.55
N SER A 3 -1.58 76.86 48.91
CA SER A 3 -2.79 76.03 48.87
C SER A 3 -2.37 74.56 48.80
N ASN A 4 -2.78 73.80 49.82
CA ASN A 4 -2.46 72.39 50.03
C ASN A 4 -3.34 71.54 49.11
N TYR A 5 -2.72 70.79 48.19
CA TYR A 5 -3.42 69.76 47.43
C TYR A 5 -3.49 68.46 48.23
N ALA A 6 -4.73 68.02 48.44
CA ALA A 6 -5.08 66.68 48.86
C ALA A 6 -4.46 65.63 47.92
N LYS A 7 -4.01 64.50 48.48
CA LYS A 7 -3.87 63.26 47.74
C LYS A 7 -4.62 62.16 48.48
N ILE A 8 -5.90 62.08 48.14
CA ILE A 8 -6.69 60.86 48.16
C ILE A 8 -5.90 59.86 47.32
N ILE A 9 -5.35 58.82 47.93
CA ILE A 9 -4.77 57.70 47.18
C ILE A 9 -5.96 56.95 46.61
N PRO A 10 -6.15 56.93 45.27
CA PRO A 10 -7.30 56.27 44.68
C PRO A 10 -7.15 54.76 44.87
N SER A 11 -8.25 54.14 45.29
CA SER A 11 -8.43 52.70 45.50
C SER A 11 -8.21 51.83 44.24
N THR A 12 -7.63 52.39 43.18
CA THR A 12 -7.38 51.76 41.88
C THR A 12 -6.04 51.03 41.80
N ILE A 13 -5.10 51.27 42.74
CA ILE A 13 -3.80 50.58 42.76
C ILE A 13 -3.90 49.19 43.42
N LEU A 14 -4.85 48.99 44.34
CA LEU A 14 -5.03 47.70 45.03
C LEU A 14 -5.79 46.66 44.17
N THR A 15 -6.62 47.10 43.22
CA THR A 15 -7.37 46.22 42.31
C THR A 15 -6.53 45.74 41.12
N GLY A 16 -5.48 46.49 40.73
CA GLY A 16 -4.57 46.11 39.64
C GLY A 16 -3.56 45.02 40.01
N MET A 17 -3.27 44.83 41.31
CA MET A 17 -2.34 43.80 41.79
C MET A 17 -2.98 42.43 41.99
N LEU A 18 -4.31 42.32 41.91
CA LEU A 18 -5.08 41.08 42.11
C LEU A 18 -5.54 40.42 40.79
N LEU A 19 -5.26 41.03 39.63
CA LEU A 19 -5.68 40.52 38.32
C LEU A 19 -4.56 39.84 37.51
N PHE A 20 -3.35 39.71 38.06
CA PHE A 20 -2.23 39.01 37.40
C PHE A 20 -1.87 37.66 38.03
N THR A 21 -2.64 37.16 39.00
CA THR A 21 -2.38 35.87 39.68
C THR A 21 -3.29 34.71 39.26
N SER A 22 -4.22 34.93 38.33
CA SER A 22 -5.18 33.90 37.87
C SER A 22 -4.84 33.33 36.48
N CYS A 23 -3.61 32.86 36.29
CA CYS A 23 -3.25 31.98 35.17
C CYS A 23 -2.24 30.90 35.59
N HIS A 24 -2.43 30.29 36.75
CA HIS A 24 -1.92 28.94 36.99
C HIS A 24 -3.10 28.04 37.32
N SER A 25 -3.85 27.66 36.28
CA SER A 25 -4.49 26.35 36.31
C SER A 25 -3.33 25.35 36.37
N THR A 26 -2.98 24.93 37.58
CA THR A 26 -2.29 23.67 37.79
C THR A 26 -3.24 22.57 37.31
N ARG A 27 -3.31 22.38 36.00
CA ARG A 27 -3.49 21.03 35.50
C ARG A 27 -2.29 20.28 36.09
N GLU A 28 -2.53 19.51 37.15
CA GLU A 28 -1.70 18.37 37.48
C GLU A 28 -1.73 17.47 36.24
N VAL A 29 -0.91 17.82 35.25
CA VAL A 29 -0.38 16.84 34.33
C VAL A 29 0.54 16.06 35.24
N SER A 30 0.03 14.94 35.77
CA SER A 30 0.87 13.94 36.38
C SER A 30 1.99 13.64 35.38
N ASN A 31 3.18 14.16 35.67
CA ASN A 31 4.37 13.90 34.89
C ASN A 31 4.74 12.44 35.15
N TYR A 32 4.10 11.53 34.41
CA TYR A 32 4.47 10.12 34.42
C TYR A 32 5.84 10.02 33.76
N GLU A 33 6.87 9.81 34.56
CA GLU A 33 8.19 9.44 34.09
C GLU A 33 8.28 7.92 34.07
N ILE A 34 8.60 7.33 32.90
CA ILE A 34 8.86 5.90 32.81
C ILE A 34 10.17 5.64 33.58
N THR A 35 10.05 5.14 34.81
CA THR A 35 11.20 4.85 35.69
C THR A 35 11.96 3.60 35.25
N GLN A 36 11.28 2.67 34.59
CA GLN A 36 11.87 1.48 34.00
C GLN A 36 10.99 0.95 32.88
N SER A 37 11.59 0.59 31.76
CA SER A 37 10.96 -0.28 30.76
C SER A 37 11.87 -1.49 30.56
N GLY A 38 11.27 -2.67 30.59
CA GLY A 38 11.95 -3.94 30.37
C GLY A 38 11.27 -4.70 29.23
N GLY A 39 12.07 -5.34 28.39
CA GLY A 39 11.60 -6.22 27.34
C GLY A 39 12.61 -7.34 27.13
N SER A 40 12.12 -8.55 26.90
CA SER A 40 12.95 -9.68 26.46
C SER A 40 12.53 -10.07 25.04
N ARG A 41 13.51 -10.45 24.22
CA ARG A 41 13.23 -11.02 22.90
C ARG A 41 13.00 -12.51 23.07
N ILE A 42 11.79 -12.97 22.77
CA ILE A 42 11.52 -14.40 22.64
C ILE A 42 11.73 -14.74 21.16
N CYS A 43 12.76 -15.53 20.86
CA CYS A 43 12.97 -16.03 19.50
C CYS A 43 11.91 -17.10 19.21
N MET A 44 11.11 -16.88 18.16
CA MET A 44 10.23 -17.90 17.59
C MET A 44 11.03 -18.67 16.53
N ASP A 45 11.80 -19.65 16.97
CA ASP A 45 12.59 -20.56 16.14
C ASP A 45 12.27 -22.03 16.49
N SER A 46 13.01 -22.97 15.90
CA SER A 46 12.79 -24.42 16.05
C SER A 46 12.99 -24.95 17.47
N THR A 47 13.44 -24.12 18.41
CA THR A 47 13.55 -24.49 19.84
C THR A 47 12.21 -24.99 20.39
N TRP A 48 11.10 -24.43 19.92
CA TRP A 48 9.75 -24.73 20.42
C TRP A 48 9.04 -25.87 19.68
N ASP A 49 9.61 -26.35 18.56
CA ASP A 49 8.97 -27.34 17.69
C ASP A 49 9.13 -28.79 18.18
N ASN A 50 10.12 -29.05 19.03
CA ASN A 50 10.51 -30.41 19.43
C ASN A 50 9.57 -31.06 20.47
N ALA A 51 8.76 -30.27 21.18
CA ALA A 51 7.88 -30.75 22.23
C ALA A 51 6.60 -29.90 22.33
N PRO A 52 5.70 -29.98 21.32
CA PRO A 52 4.43 -29.27 21.38
C PRO A 52 3.56 -29.82 22.52
N ASP A 53 2.81 -28.95 23.20
CA ASP A 53 1.85 -29.36 24.21
C ASP A 53 0.75 -30.23 23.58
N GLU A 54 0.66 -31.50 24.00
CA GLU A 54 -0.28 -32.46 23.41
C GLU A 54 -1.75 -32.04 23.55
N LYS A 55 -2.12 -31.34 24.62
CA LYS A 55 -3.50 -30.87 24.81
C LYS A 55 -3.81 -29.79 23.79
N VAL A 56 -2.90 -28.84 23.58
CA VAL A 56 -3.05 -27.79 22.56
C VAL A 56 -3.06 -28.39 21.16
N ALA A 57 -2.14 -29.31 20.86
CA ALA A 57 -2.09 -29.99 19.57
C ALA A 57 -3.41 -30.72 19.25
N ASN A 58 -3.98 -31.42 20.22
CA ASN A 58 -5.27 -32.11 20.06
C ASN A 58 -6.45 -31.15 19.85
N ILE A 59 -6.43 -29.97 20.48
CA ILE A 59 -7.43 -28.92 20.22
C ILE A 59 -7.34 -28.41 18.78
N LEU A 60 -6.11 -28.22 18.26
CA LEU A 60 -5.89 -27.67 16.92
C LEU A 60 -6.10 -28.69 15.79
N MET A 61 -5.91 -29.97 16.06
CA MET A 61 -5.94 -31.04 15.05
C MET A 61 -7.17 -31.05 14.12
N PRO A 62 -8.42 -30.97 14.62
CA PRO A 62 -9.59 -30.95 13.73
C PRO A 62 -9.62 -29.71 12.82
N TYR A 63 -9.28 -28.53 13.35
CA TYR A 63 -9.21 -27.30 12.55
C TYR A 63 -8.10 -27.37 11.50
N LYS A 64 -6.93 -27.92 11.87
CA LYS A 64 -5.84 -28.14 10.93
C LYS A 64 -6.26 -29.02 9.76
N ALA A 65 -6.95 -30.13 10.03
CA ALA A 65 -7.42 -31.02 8.98
C ALA A 65 -8.36 -30.31 7.98
N ASP A 66 -9.30 -29.51 8.48
CA ASP A 66 -10.24 -28.75 7.64
C ASP A 66 -9.54 -27.63 6.85
N VAL A 67 -8.59 -26.93 7.47
CA VAL A 67 -7.78 -25.89 6.82
C VAL A 67 -6.88 -26.50 5.76
N ASP A 68 -6.13 -27.54 6.08
CA ASP A 68 -5.21 -28.23 5.15
C ASP A 68 -5.97 -28.73 3.92
N LYS A 69 -7.16 -29.30 4.10
CA LYS A 69 -8.00 -29.76 2.99
C LYS A 69 -8.35 -28.64 2.00
N LYS A 70 -8.58 -27.42 2.49
CA LYS A 70 -8.90 -26.26 1.64
C LYS A 70 -7.63 -25.64 1.05
N MET A 71 -6.59 -25.49 1.87
CA MET A 71 -5.35 -24.80 1.51
C MET A 71 -4.54 -25.57 0.48
N TYR A 72 -4.51 -26.90 0.54
CA TYR A 72 -3.73 -27.73 -0.39
C TYR A 72 -4.50 -28.16 -1.63
N GLN A 73 -5.72 -27.63 -1.86
CA GLN A 73 -6.39 -27.82 -3.12
C GLN A 73 -5.60 -27.13 -4.25
N VAL A 74 -5.21 -27.90 -5.27
CA VAL A 74 -4.63 -27.39 -6.51
C VAL A 74 -5.74 -26.71 -7.32
N ILE A 75 -5.51 -25.48 -7.75
CA ILE A 75 -6.47 -24.62 -8.47
C ILE A 75 -5.97 -24.23 -9.86
N GLY A 76 -4.72 -24.53 -10.19
CA GLY A 76 -4.12 -24.22 -11.49
C GLY A 76 -2.65 -24.60 -11.55
N VAL A 77 -1.99 -24.22 -12.64
CA VAL A 77 -0.56 -24.48 -12.86
C VAL A 77 0.13 -23.20 -13.30
N SER A 78 1.25 -22.87 -12.69
CA SER A 78 2.16 -21.81 -13.12
C SER A 78 3.18 -22.37 -14.11
N ALA A 79 3.31 -21.71 -15.26
CA ALA A 79 4.27 -22.11 -16.29
C ALA A 79 5.72 -21.77 -15.94
N MET A 80 5.95 -20.94 -14.92
CA MET A 80 7.28 -20.48 -14.52
C MET A 80 7.30 -19.97 -13.08
N LYS A 81 8.48 -19.95 -12.47
CA LYS A 81 8.67 -19.25 -11.19
C LYS A 81 8.53 -17.74 -11.41
N MET A 82 7.73 -17.06 -10.57
CA MET A 82 7.59 -15.61 -10.54
C MET A 82 7.88 -15.08 -9.15
N GLU A 83 8.81 -14.14 -9.05
CA GLU A 83 9.18 -13.47 -7.81
C GLU A 83 8.93 -11.96 -7.94
N GLN A 84 8.76 -11.28 -6.81
CA GLN A 84 8.72 -9.82 -6.77
C GLN A 84 10.15 -9.26 -6.74
N LYS A 85 10.40 -8.22 -7.52
CA LYS A 85 11.69 -7.51 -7.58
C LYS A 85 11.51 -6.12 -8.18
N ARG A 86 12.29 -5.16 -7.67
CA ARG A 86 12.40 -3.82 -8.26
C ARG A 86 13.48 -3.79 -9.36
N PRO A 87 13.29 -2.98 -10.43
CA PRO A 87 12.18 -2.06 -10.64
C PRO A 87 10.94 -2.67 -11.27
N GLU A 88 11.06 -3.86 -11.88
CA GLU A 88 9.98 -4.59 -12.54
C GLU A 88 10.16 -6.08 -12.25
N SER A 89 9.05 -6.82 -12.12
CA SER A 89 9.10 -8.26 -11.92
C SER A 89 7.88 -8.99 -12.48
N LEU A 90 8.04 -10.29 -12.73
CA LEU A 90 6.98 -11.14 -13.29
C LEU A 90 5.74 -11.15 -12.39
N LEU A 91 5.93 -11.31 -11.08
CA LEU A 91 4.82 -11.41 -10.14
C LEU A 91 4.10 -10.08 -9.97
N SER A 92 4.85 -8.98 -9.85
CA SER A 92 4.25 -7.64 -9.73
C SER A 92 3.49 -7.24 -11.00
N ASN A 93 4.01 -7.56 -12.17
CA ASN A 93 3.34 -7.31 -13.46
C ASN A 93 2.03 -8.09 -13.56
N LEU A 94 2.04 -9.37 -13.16
CA LEU A 94 0.86 -10.23 -13.19
C LEU A 94 -0.23 -9.69 -12.26
N VAL A 95 0.10 -9.42 -11.00
CA VAL A 95 -0.90 -8.97 -10.00
C VAL A 95 -1.47 -7.61 -10.39
N ALA A 96 -0.63 -6.69 -10.88
CA ALA A 96 -1.10 -5.40 -11.39
C ALA A 96 -2.03 -5.56 -12.61
N GLU A 97 -1.73 -6.49 -13.53
CA GLU A 97 -2.63 -6.77 -14.67
C GLU A 97 -3.97 -7.38 -14.22
N VAL A 98 -3.93 -8.31 -13.25
CA VAL A 98 -5.15 -8.90 -12.68
C VAL A 98 -6.03 -7.81 -12.05
N LEU A 99 -5.46 -6.89 -11.27
CA LEU A 99 -6.20 -5.73 -10.73
C LEU A 99 -6.76 -4.85 -11.85
N ARG A 100 -5.96 -4.54 -12.87
CA ARG A 100 -6.38 -3.72 -14.02
C ARG A 100 -7.60 -4.29 -14.71
N CYS A 101 -7.62 -5.60 -14.94
CA CYS A 101 -8.76 -6.29 -15.55
C CYS A 101 -9.94 -6.42 -14.58
N ALA A 102 -9.70 -6.64 -13.28
CA ALA A 102 -10.76 -6.75 -12.27
C ALA A 102 -11.63 -5.49 -12.18
N ALA A 103 -11.10 -4.31 -12.53
CA ALA A 103 -11.88 -3.08 -12.65
C ALA A 103 -13.08 -3.18 -13.63
N GLU A 104 -13.13 -4.18 -14.51
CA GLU A 104 -14.30 -4.46 -15.38
C GLU A 104 -15.61 -4.59 -14.60
N CYS A 105 -15.59 -5.09 -13.35
CA CYS A 105 -16.80 -5.21 -12.55
C CYS A 105 -17.47 -3.85 -12.27
N VAL A 106 -16.65 -2.80 -12.11
CA VAL A 106 -17.05 -1.40 -11.88
C VAL A 106 -17.26 -0.68 -13.22
N LEU A 107 -16.23 -0.64 -14.07
CA LEU A 107 -16.17 0.22 -15.26
C LEU A 107 -16.77 -0.41 -16.52
N LYS A 108 -17.06 -1.72 -16.51
CA LYS A 108 -17.44 -2.53 -17.71
C LYS A 108 -16.35 -2.66 -18.76
N HIS A 109 -15.13 -2.22 -18.45
CA HIS A 109 -13.89 -2.45 -19.19
C HIS A 109 -12.70 -2.39 -18.22
N PRO A 110 -11.49 -2.86 -18.58
CA PRO A 110 -10.32 -2.74 -17.73
C PRO A 110 -9.99 -1.28 -17.42
N ALA A 111 -9.39 -1.03 -16.26
CA ALA A 111 -8.83 0.29 -15.96
C ALA A 111 -7.65 0.64 -16.89
N ASP A 112 -7.33 1.93 -17.00
CA ASP A 112 -6.16 2.41 -17.74
C ASP A 112 -4.86 1.92 -17.09
N ILE A 113 -4.82 1.86 -15.75
CA ILE A 113 -3.64 1.47 -14.99
C ILE A 113 -4.04 0.45 -13.93
N GLY A 114 -3.26 -0.62 -13.79
CA GLY A 114 -3.27 -1.49 -12.62
C GLY A 114 -2.08 -1.18 -11.74
N LEU A 115 -2.25 -1.16 -10.42
CA LEU A 115 -1.21 -0.80 -9.47
C LEU A 115 -1.20 -1.73 -8.26
N MET A 116 -0.02 -2.23 -7.91
CA MET A 116 0.24 -3.04 -6.72
C MET A 116 1.59 -2.67 -6.12
N ASN A 117 1.64 -2.52 -4.79
CA ASN A 117 2.90 -2.26 -4.09
C ASN A 117 3.72 -3.55 -3.95
N MET A 118 5.03 -3.47 -4.15
CA MET A 118 5.96 -4.60 -4.00
C MET A 118 5.91 -5.18 -2.57
N GLY A 119 5.75 -4.32 -1.56
CA GLY A 119 5.66 -4.73 -0.15
C GLY A 119 4.44 -5.60 0.17
N GLY A 120 3.38 -5.51 -0.63
CA GLY A 120 2.17 -6.32 -0.50
C GLY A 120 2.32 -7.76 -1.01
N LEU A 121 3.36 -8.04 -1.81
CA LEU A 121 3.68 -9.37 -2.35
C LEU A 121 4.65 -10.09 -1.41
N ARG A 122 4.17 -11.11 -0.69
CA ARG A 122 4.87 -11.66 0.48
C ARG A 122 5.61 -12.96 0.23
N ASN A 123 5.32 -13.63 -0.86
CA ASN A 123 6.01 -14.85 -1.30
C ASN A 123 6.16 -14.88 -2.82
N ILE A 124 6.83 -15.91 -3.35
CA ILE A 124 6.93 -16.19 -4.78
C ILE A 124 5.74 -17.02 -5.26
N LEU A 125 5.45 -16.97 -6.56
CA LEU A 125 4.66 -17.99 -7.25
C LEU A 125 5.63 -19.04 -7.81
N PRO A 126 5.68 -20.27 -7.28
CA PRO A 126 6.54 -21.32 -7.83
C PRO A 126 6.06 -21.76 -9.22
N GLU A 127 6.94 -22.40 -9.99
CA GLU A 127 6.57 -23.16 -11.18
C GLU A 127 5.85 -24.45 -10.76
N GLY A 128 4.87 -24.90 -11.56
CA GLY A 128 4.07 -26.09 -11.28
C GLY A 128 2.75 -25.79 -10.60
N ASP A 129 2.27 -26.71 -9.77
CA ASP A 129 0.94 -26.63 -9.17
C ASP A 129 0.76 -25.39 -8.29
N ILE A 130 -0.33 -24.67 -8.52
CA ILE A 130 -0.77 -23.54 -7.69
C ILE A 130 -1.85 -24.05 -6.76
N THR A 131 -1.62 -23.93 -5.46
CA THR A 131 -2.63 -24.25 -4.44
C THR A 131 -3.30 -22.98 -3.91
N VAL A 132 -4.39 -23.16 -3.16
CA VAL A 132 -4.99 -22.04 -2.40
C VAL A 132 -3.97 -21.46 -1.41
N SER A 133 -3.19 -22.30 -0.72
CA SER A 133 -2.10 -21.87 0.19
C SER A 133 -1.11 -20.96 -0.52
N THR A 134 -0.70 -21.32 -1.74
CA THR A 134 0.22 -20.52 -2.55
C THR A 134 -0.28 -19.09 -2.72
N VAL A 135 -1.57 -18.91 -3.01
CA VAL A 135 -2.15 -17.56 -3.17
C VAL A 135 -2.25 -16.82 -1.83
N TYR A 136 -2.61 -17.51 -0.75
CA TYR A 136 -2.63 -16.93 0.60
C TYR A 136 -1.25 -16.48 1.08
N GLU A 137 -0.19 -17.22 0.74
CA GLU A 137 1.19 -16.86 1.08
C GLU A 137 1.70 -15.66 0.28
N ILE A 138 1.29 -15.52 -0.98
CA ILE A 138 1.67 -14.38 -1.82
C ILE A 138 0.89 -13.13 -1.43
N LEU A 139 -0.42 -13.25 -1.20
CA LEU A 139 -1.39 -12.17 -0.96
C LEU A 139 -2.08 -12.33 0.41
N PRO A 140 -1.36 -12.25 1.54
CA PRO A 140 -1.90 -12.60 2.85
C PRO A 140 -2.80 -11.53 3.47
N PHE A 141 -2.81 -10.32 2.92
CA PHE A 141 -3.63 -9.22 3.44
C PHE A 141 -5.07 -9.31 2.91
N GLU A 142 -6.03 -8.83 3.69
CA GLU A 142 -7.45 -8.72 3.31
C GLU A 142 -7.75 -7.40 2.59
N ASN A 143 -6.84 -6.98 1.70
CA ASN A 143 -7.01 -5.74 0.95
C ASN A 143 -8.02 -5.94 -0.18
N SER A 144 -8.88 -4.96 -0.41
CA SER A 144 -9.93 -5.00 -1.44
C SER A 144 -9.60 -4.14 -2.65
N LEU A 145 -10.15 -4.51 -3.81
CA LEU A 145 -10.07 -3.72 -5.03
C LEU A 145 -10.65 -2.32 -4.80
N CYS A 146 -9.94 -1.31 -5.25
CA CYS A 146 -10.42 0.05 -5.38
C CYS A 146 -10.10 0.58 -6.78
N VAL A 147 -11.12 1.13 -7.43
CA VAL A 147 -11.03 1.78 -8.74
C VAL A 147 -11.12 3.28 -8.52
N LEU A 148 -10.08 4.01 -8.95
CA LEU A 148 -9.93 5.43 -8.75
C LEU A 148 -9.96 6.15 -10.10
N THR A 149 -10.56 7.33 -10.15
CA THR A 149 -10.42 8.26 -11.28
C THR A 149 -9.52 9.42 -10.85
N LEU A 150 -8.44 9.64 -11.59
CA LEU A 150 -7.44 10.68 -11.34
C LEU A 150 -7.32 11.61 -12.54
N LYS A 151 -7.05 12.89 -12.28
CA LYS A 151 -6.58 13.82 -13.32
C LYS A 151 -5.15 13.46 -13.73
N GLY A 152 -4.79 13.75 -14.98
CA GLY A 152 -3.47 13.46 -15.52
C GLY A 152 -2.33 14.11 -14.74
N THR A 153 -2.57 15.26 -14.09
CA THR A 153 -1.61 15.88 -13.16
C THR A 153 -1.26 14.95 -11.99
N GLU A 154 -2.26 14.29 -11.41
CA GLU A 154 -2.06 13.34 -10.30
C GLU A 154 -1.46 12.03 -10.78
N VAL A 155 -1.78 11.60 -12.00
CA VAL A 155 -1.11 10.44 -12.62
C VAL A 155 0.37 10.72 -12.84
N LYS A 156 0.76 11.92 -13.28
CA LYS A 156 2.18 12.29 -13.40
C LYS A 156 2.89 12.25 -12.06
N GLN A 157 2.29 12.83 -11.02
CA GLN A 157 2.83 12.77 -9.65
C GLN A 157 2.93 11.32 -9.16
N LEU A 158 1.94 10.48 -9.45
CA LEU A 158 1.99 9.05 -9.13
C LEU A 158 3.19 8.36 -9.79
N MET A 159 3.48 8.64 -11.06
CA MET A 159 4.65 8.09 -11.75
C MET A 159 5.96 8.60 -11.17
N GLU A 160 6.01 9.84 -10.68
CA GLU A 160 7.16 10.39 -9.94
C GLU A 160 7.41 9.64 -8.63
N VAL A 161 6.35 9.36 -7.87
CA VAL A 161 6.44 8.58 -6.64
C VAL A 161 6.93 7.16 -6.94
N ILE A 162 6.34 6.48 -7.93
CA ILE A 162 6.76 5.14 -8.35
C ILE A 162 8.24 5.11 -8.74
N ALA A 163 8.73 6.12 -9.48
CA ALA A 163 10.14 6.25 -9.80
C ALA A 163 11.00 6.42 -8.53
N SER A 164 10.57 7.24 -7.58
CA SER A 164 11.28 7.48 -6.32
C SER A 164 11.41 6.22 -5.45
N LEU A 165 10.37 5.36 -5.48
CA LEU A 165 10.33 4.05 -4.83
C LEU A 165 11.11 2.97 -5.59
N LYS A 166 11.80 3.34 -6.68
CA LYS A 166 12.56 2.42 -7.55
C LYS A 166 11.69 1.39 -8.24
N GLY A 167 10.45 1.73 -8.58
CA GLY A 167 9.48 0.88 -9.25
C GLY A 167 8.25 0.63 -8.40
N GLU A 168 7.23 -0.02 -8.94
CA GLU A 168 6.12 -0.71 -8.23
C GLU A 168 5.50 -1.68 -9.24
N GLY A 169 4.58 -2.55 -8.82
CA GLY A 169 3.81 -3.35 -9.78
C GLY A 169 2.86 -2.47 -10.56
N ILE A 170 3.12 -2.22 -11.84
CA ILE A 170 2.23 -1.47 -12.72
C ILE A 170 1.78 -2.32 -13.91
N SER A 171 0.59 -2.05 -14.42
CA SER A 171 0.14 -2.51 -15.74
C SER A 171 -0.59 -1.41 -16.49
N GLY A 172 -0.52 -1.40 -17.82
CA GLY A 172 -1.12 -0.35 -18.66
C GLY A 172 -0.36 0.98 -18.67
N ALA A 173 0.78 1.07 -17.99
CA ALA A 173 1.65 2.25 -17.97
C ALA A 173 3.12 1.86 -18.13
N CYS A 174 3.93 2.79 -18.64
CA CYS A 174 5.39 2.67 -18.71
C CYS A 174 6.05 3.84 -17.99
N VAL A 175 7.16 3.57 -17.32
CA VAL A 175 7.98 4.55 -16.56
C VAL A 175 9.44 4.38 -16.97
N GLN A 176 10.08 5.46 -17.38
CA GLN A 176 11.53 5.57 -17.48
C GLN A 176 12.03 6.44 -16.34
N MET A 177 13.01 5.95 -15.58
CA MET A 177 13.57 6.68 -14.44
C MET A 177 15.09 6.67 -14.47
N THR A 178 15.71 7.58 -13.73
CA THR A 178 17.14 7.53 -13.45
C THR A 178 17.46 6.54 -12.33
N ALA A 179 18.73 6.15 -12.19
CA ALA A 179 19.16 5.27 -11.09
C ALA A 179 18.90 5.88 -9.70
N ASP A 180 18.97 7.21 -9.57
CA ASP A 180 18.62 7.95 -8.35
C ASP A 180 17.10 8.12 -8.15
N GLY A 181 16.25 7.57 -9.03
CA GLY A 181 14.81 7.44 -8.83
C GLY A 181 14.03 8.68 -9.24
N LYS A 182 14.56 9.47 -10.18
CA LYS A 182 13.84 10.59 -10.79
C LYS A 182 13.12 10.10 -12.03
N LEU A 183 11.86 10.52 -12.18
CA LEU A 183 11.11 10.27 -13.39
C LEU A 183 11.77 11.00 -14.59
N VAL A 184 11.95 10.28 -15.70
CA VAL A 184 12.41 10.83 -16.98
C VAL A 184 11.24 10.94 -17.95
N SER A 185 10.43 9.90 -18.07
CA SER A 185 9.23 9.89 -18.89
C SER A 185 8.22 8.86 -18.38
N ALA A 186 6.94 9.08 -18.66
CA ALA A 186 5.90 8.07 -18.44
C ALA A 186 4.81 8.15 -19.51
N THR A 187 4.21 7.01 -19.78
CA THR A 187 3.07 6.88 -20.70
C THR A 187 1.99 6.00 -20.08
N VAL A 188 0.74 6.25 -20.44
CA VAL A 188 -0.40 5.40 -20.08
C VAL A 188 -1.05 4.92 -21.38
N GLN A 189 -1.28 3.62 -21.48
CA GLN A 189 -1.81 2.97 -22.69
C GLN A 189 -1.01 3.34 -23.96
N GLY A 190 0.32 3.47 -23.80
CA GLY A 190 1.25 3.85 -24.88
C GLY A 190 1.18 5.32 -25.31
N GLN A 191 0.38 6.15 -24.64
CA GLN A 191 0.22 7.58 -24.96
C GLN A 191 0.83 8.48 -23.86
N PRO A 192 1.31 9.69 -24.20
CA PRO A 192 1.72 10.68 -23.22
C PRO A 192 0.57 11.05 -22.26
N ILE A 193 0.92 11.31 -21.01
CA ILE A 193 -0.06 11.73 -20.00
C ILE A 193 -0.45 13.19 -20.23
N VAL A 194 -1.73 13.42 -20.55
CA VAL A 194 -2.38 14.73 -20.69
C VAL A 194 -2.98 15.19 -19.36
N ASP A 195 -2.69 16.42 -18.93
CA ASP A 195 -3.01 16.94 -17.60
C ASP A 195 -4.51 16.97 -17.27
N ASP A 196 -5.33 17.51 -18.16
CA ASP A 196 -6.77 17.66 -17.93
C ASP A 196 -7.59 16.40 -18.20
N LYS A 197 -6.94 15.35 -18.76
CA LYS A 197 -7.59 14.07 -19.05
C LYS A 197 -7.75 13.25 -17.75
N GLU A 198 -8.84 12.52 -17.66
CA GLU A 198 -9.10 11.56 -16.59
C GLU A 198 -8.56 10.17 -16.95
N TYR A 199 -7.99 9.50 -15.94
CA TYR A 199 -7.47 8.15 -16.04
C TYR A 199 -8.00 7.32 -14.90
N THR A 200 -8.26 6.05 -15.19
CA THR A 200 -8.72 5.07 -14.21
C THR A 200 -7.57 4.23 -13.70
N VAL A 201 -7.47 4.08 -12.38
CA VAL A 201 -6.45 3.27 -11.70
C VAL A 201 -7.13 2.22 -10.84
N ALA A 202 -6.93 0.96 -11.17
CA ALA A 202 -7.30 -0.17 -10.32
C ALA A 202 -6.14 -0.50 -9.38
N THR A 203 -6.40 -0.41 -8.08
CA THR A 203 -5.43 -0.64 -7.01
C THR A 203 -6.12 -1.34 -5.85
N ILE A 204 -5.47 -1.39 -4.69
CA ILE A 204 -6.07 -1.86 -3.44
C ILE A 204 -6.40 -0.69 -2.50
N ASP A 205 -7.40 -0.88 -1.63
CA ASP A 205 -7.82 0.05 -0.58
C ASP A 205 -6.66 0.62 0.24
N TYR A 206 -5.72 -0.23 0.66
CA TYR A 206 -4.52 0.19 1.38
C TYR A 206 -3.75 1.29 0.64
N LEU A 207 -3.56 1.16 -0.68
CA LEU A 207 -2.84 2.17 -1.47
C LEU A 207 -3.76 3.34 -1.83
N ALA A 208 -5.05 3.11 -2.04
CA ALA A 208 -6.04 4.17 -2.26
C ALA A 208 -6.12 5.17 -1.09
N ASP A 209 -5.78 4.72 0.13
CA ASP A 209 -5.66 5.58 1.31
C ASP A 209 -4.32 6.34 1.40
N GLY A 210 -3.44 6.19 0.41
CA GLY A 210 -2.16 6.90 0.31
C GLY A 210 -1.00 6.26 1.06
N ASN A 211 -1.17 5.02 1.56
CA ASN A 211 -0.08 4.29 2.22
C ASN A 211 1.09 4.01 1.24
N ASP A 212 2.24 3.62 1.80
CA ASP A 212 3.52 3.48 1.09
C ASP A 212 3.99 4.74 0.35
N GLY A 213 3.44 5.92 0.71
CA GLY A 213 3.78 7.20 0.11
C GLY A 213 3.09 7.48 -1.22
N LEU A 214 2.15 6.63 -1.66
CA LEU A 214 1.34 6.82 -2.89
C LEU A 214 0.23 7.87 -2.69
N LEU A 215 0.59 9.01 -2.10
CA LEU A 215 -0.31 10.12 -1.76
C LEU A 215 -1.15 10.67 -2.94
N PRO A 216 -0.67 10.69 -4.21
CA PRO A 216 -1.49 11.14 -5.33
C PRO A 216 -2.80 10.34 -5.50
N LEU A 217 -2.86 9.09 -5.02
CA LEU A 217 -4.07 8.27 -5.09
C LEU A 217 -5.22 8.86 -4.26
N VAL A 218 -4.91 9.57 -3.17
CA VAL A 218 -5.90 10.23 -2.30
C VAL A 218 -6.56 11.41 -3.00
N GLN A 219 -5.94 11.97 -4.05
CA GLN A 219 -6.49 13.06 -4.85
C GLN A 219 -7.47 12.58 -5.93
N SER A 220 -7.93 11.32 -5.86
CA SER A 220 -8.95 10.78 -6.77
C SER A 220 -10.22 11.62 -6.73
N ILE A 221 -10.74 11.98 -7.91
CA ILE A 221 -12.01 12.69 -8.04
C ILE A 221 -13.21 11.74 -7.93
N GLN A 222 -12.97 10.44 -8.12
CA GLN A 222 -13.94 9.37 -7.91
C GLN A 222 -13.20 8.15 -7.35
N ARG A 223 -13.84 7.46 -6.40
CA ARG A 223 -13.37 6.22 -5.80
C ARG A 223 -14.53 5.25 -5.67
N GLU A 224 -14.35 4.04 -6.18
CA GLU A 224 -15.30 2.95 -6.01
C GLU A 224 -14.55 1.68 -5.60
N CYS A 225 -14.86 1.16 -4.42
CA CYS A 225 -14.29 -0.08 -3.92
C CYS A 225 -15.43 -1.07 -3.74
N PRO A 226 -15.66 -1.98 -4.70
CA PRO A 226 -16.78 -2.90 -4.63
C PRO A 226 -16.66 -3.84 -3.43
N ASP A 227 -17.78 -4.11 -2.77
CA ASP A 227 -17.86 -5.05 -1.65
C ASP A 227 -17.44 -6.46 -2.09
N GLU A 228 -16.87 -7.22 -1.16
CA GLU A 228 -16.48 -8.63 -1.33
C GLU A 228 -15.44 -8.91 -2.44
N MET A 229 -14.83 -7.87 -3.01
CA MET A 229 -13.81 -7.97 -4.05
C MET A 229 -12.39 -7.88 -3.47
N THR A 230 -12.02 -8.86 -2.64
CA THR A 230 -10.66 -8.92 -2.08
C THR A 230 -9.64 -9.22 -3.18
N LEU A 231 -8.44 -8.62 -3.12
CA LEU A 231 -7.35 -8.91 -4.06
C LEU A 231 -7.04 -10.41 -4.11
N ARG A 232 -7.06 -11.08 -2.95
CA ARG A 232 -6.84 -12.52 -2.87
C ARG A 232 -7.95 -13.30 -3.57
N GLY A 233 -9.21 -12.95 -3.35
CA GLY A 233 -10.36 -13.55 -4.02
C GLY A 233 -10.27 -13.40 -5.54
N ILE A 234 -10.03 -12.18 -6.01
CA ILE A 234 -9.83 -11.86 -7.43
C ILE A 234 -8.71 -12.72 -8.04
N PHE A 235 -7.57 -12.86 -7.35
CA PHE A 235 -6.46 -13.64 -7.86
C PHE A 235 -6.74 -15.15 -7.86
N LEU A 236 -7.43 -15.68 -6.83
CA LEU A 236 -7.88 -17.07 -6.80
C LEU A 236 -8.79 -17.39 -7.99
N ASP A 237 -9.74 -16.51 -8.29
CA ASP A 237 -10.68 -16.69 -9.38
C ASP A 237 -10.00 -16.53 -10.74
N TYR A 238 -9.09 -15.56 -10.89
CA TYR A 238 -8.22 -15.46 -12.06
C TYR A 238 -7.47 -16.78 -12.36
N VAL A 239 -6.89 -17.42 -11.34
CA VAL A 239 -6.16 -18.68 -11.53
C VAL A 239 -7.11 -19.81 -11.97
N LYS A 240 -8.28 -19.93 -11.33
CA LYS A 240 -9.29 -20.94 -11.69
C LYS A 240 -9.83 -20.72 -13.10
N ASP A 241 -10.13 -19.49 -13.47
CA ASP A 241 -10.70 -19.13 -14.78
C ASP A 241 -9.70 -19.42 -15.90
N GLN A 242 -8.43 -19.07 -15.71
CA GLN A 242 -7.37 -19.41 -16.65
C GLN A 242 -7.19 -20.92 -16.78
N THR A 243 -7.25 -21.65 -15.68
CA THR A 243 -7.15 -23.11 -15.65
C THR A 243 -8.34 -23.77 -16.36
N ALA A 244 -9.56 -23.28 -16.12
CA ALA A 244 -10.78 -23.73 -16.82
C ALA A 244 -10.71 -23.45 -18.32
N ALA A 245 -10.02 -22.36 -18.73
CA ALA A 245 -9.71 -22.04 -20.12
C ALA A 245 -8.52 -22.85 -20.69
N GLY A 246 -7.96 -23.81 -19.96
CA GLY A 246 -6.84 -24.65 -20.39
C GLY A 246 -5.49 -23.92 -20.45
N LYS A 247 -5.35 -22.79 -19.76
CA LYS A 247 -4.14 -21.96 -19.74
C LYS A 247 -3.39 -22.12 -18.42
N SER A 248 -2.07 -22.21 -18.52
CA SER A 248 -1.20 -22.02 -17.36
C SER A 248 -1.03 -20.54 -17.05
N ILE A 249 -0.78 -20.22 -15.78
CA ILE A 249 -0.47 -18.87 -15.33
C ILE A 249 0.94 -18.52 -15.77
N THR A 250 1.08 -17.39 -16.45
CA THR A 250 2.35 -16.90 -16.96
C THR A 250 2.39 -15.37 -16.87
N SER A 251 3.59 -14.81 -16.91
CA SER A 251 3.83 -13.37 -16.97
C SER A 251 5.03 -13.09 -17.86
N LYS A 252 5.29 -11.81 -18.15
CA LYS A 252 6.46 -11.39 -18.92
C LYS A 252 7.04 -10.10 -18.37
N LEU A 253 8.34 -9.94 -18.55
CA LEU A 253 9.00 -8.64 -18.45
C LEU A 253 8.91 -7.99 -19.81
N ASP A 254 8.36 -6.78 -19.86
CA ASP A 254 8.22 -6.01 -21.10
C ASP A 254 8.90 -4.65 -21.04
N GLY A 255 9.65 -4.38 -19.97
CA GLY A 255 10.39 -3.13 -19.81
C GLY A 255 9.45 -1.96 -19.51
N ARG A 256 8.28 -2.22 -18.92
CA ARG A 256 7.37 -1.17 -18.47
C ARG A 256 7.99 -0.29 -17.39
N ILE A 257 9.02 -0.76 -16.68
CA ILE A 257 9.82 0.10 -15.82
C ILE A 257 11.30 -0.05 -16.15
N THR A 258 11.93 1.03 -16.63
CA THR A 258 13.34 1.01 -17.07
C THR A 258 14.17 2.08 -16.38
N ILE A 259 15.46 1.76 -16.16
CA ILE A 259 16.45 2.70 -15.65
C ILE A 259 17.28 3.21 -16.83
N VAL A 260 17.32 4.53 -17.01
CA VAL A 260 18.09 5.21 -18.06
C VAL A 260 19.15 6.14 -17.45
N PRO A 261 20.22 6.48 -18.18
CA PRO A 261 21.17 7.49 -17.74
C PRO A 261 20.47 8.82 -17.47
N ALA A 262 20.97 9.59 -16.50
CA ALA A 262 20.48 10.95 -16.27
C ALA A 262 20.69 11.78 -17.55
N VAL A 263 19.62 12.41 -18.05
CA VAL A 263 19.72 13.32 -19.19
C VAL A 263 20.53 14.54 -18.73
N THR A 264 21.80 14.62 -19.14
CA THR A 264 22.56 15.87 -19.07
C THR A 264 21.94 16.81 -20.08
N SER A 265 21.19 17.80 -19.62
CA SER A 265 20.77 18.89 -20.50
C SER A 265 22.00 19.64 -20.96
N ASP A 266 22.48 19.33 -22.16
CA ASP A 266 23.38 20.21 -22.89
C ASP A 266 22.64 21.52 -23.12
N LYS A 267 22.92 22.50 -22.26
CA LYS A 267 22.52 23.88 -22.46
C LYS A 267 23.07 24.33 -23.80
N LYS A 268 22.20 24.64 -24.74
CA LYS A 268 22.51 25.41 -25.94
C LYS A 268 21.71 26.70 -25.95
#